data_AF-A0A401TCB3-F1
#
_entry.id   AF-A0A401TCB3-F1
#
_cell.length_a   1.000
_cell.length_b   1.000
_cell.length_c   1.000
_cell.angle_alpha   90.00
_cell.angle_beta   90.00
_cell.angle_gamma   90.00
#
_symmetry.space_group_name_H-M   'P 1'
#
loop_
_entity.id
_entity.type
_entity.pdbx_description
1 polymer ?
#
loop_
_entity_poly.entity_id
_entity_poly.type
_entity_poly.pdbx_seq_one_letter_code
_entity_poly.pdbx_strand_id
1 'polypeptide(L)'
;INECFEGDFCAPYGECLNSVGSYTCLCAEGFTTSADLSTCLDVNECTQPGVCDRGSCTNTVGSFECVCEPGFLVDEDRSQCFGKCLTFPHPGV
;
A
#
# COMPACT_ATOMS: atom_id res chain seq x y z
N ILE A 1 -10.62 5.65 30.44
CA ILE A 1 -9.34 4.94 30.23
C ILE A 1 -8.81 5.41 28.88
N ASN A 2 -7.49 5.50 28.70
CA ASN A 2 -6.90 5.88 27.42
C ASN A 2 -5.93 4.76 27.04
N GLU A 3 -6.42 3.88 26.20
CA GLU A 3 -5.81 2.64 25.77
C GLU A 3 -4.52 2.89 24.98
N CYS A 4 -4.36 4.07 24.37
CA CYS A 4 -3.16 4.47 23.66
C CYS A 4 -1.94 4.73 24.56
N PHE A 5 -2.13 4.86 25.88
CA PHE A 5 -1.01 5.01 26.83
C PHE A 5 -0.55 3.68 27.44
N GLU A 6 -1.27 2.58 27.18
CA GLU A 6 -1.02 1.30 27.85
C GLU A 6 -0.23 0.31 26.97
N GLY A 7 -0.05 0.60 25.67
CA GLY A 7 0.75 -0.24 24.78
C GLY A 7 0.89 0.26 23.34
N ASP A 8 1.77 -0.42 22.59
CA ASP A 8 2.12 -0.15 21.20
C ASP A 8 1.15 -0.88 20.23
N PHE A 9 -0.16 -0.70 20.43
CA PHE A 9 -1.19 -1.53 19.76
C PHE A 9 -1.25 -1.33 18.24
N CYS A 10 -0.94 -0.12 17.77
CA CYS A 10 -1.05 0.24 16.35
C CYS A 10 0.29 0.25 15.61
N ALA A 11 1.41 0.19 16.33
CA ALA A 11 2.74 0.32 15.73
C ALA A 11 3.26 -1.04 15.24
N PRO A 12 4.21 -1.04 14.27
CA PRO A 12 4.88 0.12 13.67
C PRO A 12 4.12 0.79 12.51
N TYR A 13 2.93 0.30 12.14
CA TYR A 13 2.24 0.68 10.89
C TYR A 13 1.03 1.60 11.08
N GLY A 14 0.90 2.24 12.24
CA GLY A 14 -0.19 3.16 12.53
C GLY A 14 -0.06 3.88 13.87
N GLU A 15 -0.88 4.89 14.04
CA GLU A 15 -0.97 5.72 15.24
C GLU A 15 -2.27 5.42 16.01
N CYS A 16 -2.20 5.37 17.34
CA CYS A 16 -3.38 5.13 18.16
C CYS A 16 -4.17 6.42 18.38
N LEU A 17 -5.46 6.40 18.02
CA LEU A 17 -6.41 7.47 18.29
C LEU A 17 -7.40 7.03 19.38
N ASN A 18 -7.35 7.72 20.52
CA ASN A 18 -8.29 7.49 21.61
C ASN A 18 -9.67 8.07 21.27
N SER A 19 -10.73 7.29 21.47
CA SER A 19 -12.12 7.70 21.25
C SER A 19 -12.97 7.50 22.52
N VAL A 20 -14.16 8.10 22.59
CA VAL A 20 -14.98 7.99 23.80
C VAL A 20 -15.58 6.58 23.88
N GLY A 21 -14.96 5.72 24.69
CA GLY A 21 -15.41 4.33 24.94
C GLY A 21 -14.67 3.25 24.14
N SER A 22 -13.70 3.60 23.30
CA SER A 22 -12.83 2.68 22.55
C SER A 22 -11.56 3.41 22.06
N TYR A 23 -10.66 2.72 21.37
CA TYR A 23 -9.62 3.30 20.54
C TYR A 23 -9.77 2.86 19.08
N THR A 24 -9.16 3.61 18.17
CA THR A 24 -9.05 3.27 16.74
C THR A 24 -7.61 3.50 16.30
N CYS A 25 -7.03 2.57 15.54
CA CYS A 25 -5.75 2.80 14.88
C CYS A 25 -5.94 3.61 13.58
N LEU A 26 -5.13 4.66 13.41
CA LEU A 26 -4.94 5.35 12.15
C LEU A 26 -3.75 4.73 11.44
N CYS A 27 -4.01 3.92 10.42
CA CYS A 27 -2.96 3.18 9.72
C CYS A 27 -2.24 4.06 8.68
N ALA A 28 -0.97 3.74 8.44
CA ALA A 28 -0.18 4.37 7.38
C ALA A 28 -0.71 4.02 5.99
N GLU A 29 -0.23 4.72 4.95
CA GLU A 29 -0.54 4.38 3.57
C GLU A 29 -0.12 2.93 3.26
N GLY A 30 -0.96 2.19 2.51
CA GLY A 30 -0.76 0.74 2.28
C GLY A 30 -1.27 -0.16 3.42
N PHE A 31 -1.85 0.40 4.49
CA PHE A 31 -2.41 -0.38 5.59
C PHE A 31 -3.89 -0.01 5.85
N THR A 32 -4.65 -0.98 6.33
CA THR A 32 -6.05 -0.84 6.71
C THR A 32 -6.27 -1.33 8.14
N THR A 33 -7.31 -0.81 8.79
CA THR A 33 -7.67 -1.27 10.13
C THR A 33 -8.29 -2.67 10.09
N SER A 34 -7.94 -3.50 11.07
CA SER A 34 -8.64 -4.77 11.30
C SER A 34 -10.12 -4.53 11.62
N ALA A 35 -10.94 -5.58 11.51
CA ALA A 35 -12.37 -5.53 11.85
C ALA A 35 -12.64 -5.01 13.28
N ASP A 36 -11.69 -5.25 14.19
CA ASP A 36 -11.73 -4.82 15.59
C ASP A 36 -11.17 -3.39 15.81
N LEU A 37 -10.77 -2.69 14.75
CA LEU A 37 -10.12 -1.35 14.75
C LEU A 37 -8.85 -1.21 15.61
N SER A 38 -8.28 -2.34 16.02
CA SER A 38 -7.22 -2.41 17.02
C SER A 38 -5.82 -2.57 16.46
N THR A 39 -5.69 -2.93 15.18
CA THR A 39 -4.42 -3.24 14.53
C THR A 39 -4.43 -2.80 13.07
N CYS A 40 -3.24 -2.48 12.55
CA CYS A 40 -3.03 -2.14 11.14
C CYS A 40 -2.55 -3.37 10.38
N LEU A 41 -3.34 -3.76 9.39
CA LEU A 41 -3.07 -4.88 8.50
C LEU A 41 -2.64 -4.34 7.15
N ASP A 42 -1.61 -4.96 6.58
CA ASP A 42 -1.16 -4.67 5.24
C ASP A 42 -2.29 -4.88 4.22
N VAL A 43 -2.48 -3.91 3.34
CA VAL A 43 -3.47 -3.99 2.27
C VAL A 43 -2.84 -4.77 1.13
N ASN A 44 -3.46 -5.88 0.74
CA ASN A 44 -2.97 -6.63 -0.41
C ASN A 44 -3.60 -6.11 -1.71
N GLU A 45 -2.93 -5.17 -2.36
CA GLU A 45 -3.39 -4.59 -3.63
C GLU A 45 -3.43 -5.65 -4.74
N CYS A 46 -2.63 -6.72 -4.68
CA CYS A 46 -2.66 -7.81 -5.66
C CYS A 46 -3.98 -8.60 -5.69
N THR A 47 -4.82 -8.44 -4.67
CA THR A 47 -6.19 -9.01 -4.68
C THR A 47 -7.12 -8.25 -5.62
N GLN A 48 -6.77 -7.01 -5.98
CA GLN A 48 -7.52 -6.21 -6.93
C GLN A 48 -7.12 -6.56 -8.37
N PRO A 49 -8.09 -6.88 -9.24
CA PRO A 49 -7.81 -7.18 -10.63
C PRO A 49 -7.33 -5.91 -11.37
N GLY A 50 -6.30 -6.05 -12.20
CA GLY A 50 -5.77 -4.97 -13.03
C GLY A 50 -4.75 -4.05 -12.35
N VAL A 51 -4.28 -4.38 -11.15
CA VAL A 51 -3.23 -3.60 -10.47
C VAL A 51 -1.91 -3.61 -11.24
N CYS A 52 -1.49 -4.77 -11.72
CA CYS A 52 -0.36 -4.90 -12.65
C CYS A 52 -0.89 -5.28 -14.03
N ASP A 53 -1.25 -4.29 -14.87
CA ASP A 53 -1.82 -4.51 -16.21
C ASP A 53 -1.07 -5.57 -17.04
N ARG A 54 0.27 -5.48 -17.06
CA ARG A 54 1.17 -6.32 -17.88
C ARG A 54 2.31 -6.90 -17.06
N GLY A 55 1.95 -7.44 -15.90
CA GLY A 55 2.89 -8.04 -14.98
C GLY A 55 2.23 -8.95 -13.96
N SER A 56 3.06 -9.54 -13.11
CA SER A 56 2.62 -10.28 -11.93
C SER A 56 2.72 -9.39 -10.70
N CYS A 57 1.68 -9.35 -9.89
CA CYS A 57 1.70 -8.58 -8.65
C CYS A 57 2.29 -9.39 -7.50
N THR A 58 3.23 -8.80 -6.77
CA THR A 58 3.80 -9.36 -5.54
C THR A 58 3.55 -8.40 -4.39
N ASN A 59 2.75 -8.83 -3.41
CA ASN A 59 2.46 -8.02 -2.25
C ASN A 59 3.68 -7.92 -1.32
N THR A 60 4.00 -6.72 -0.85
CA THR A 60 5.07 -6.46 0.11
C THR A 60 4.48 -5.81 1.37
N VAL A 61 5.26 -5.61 2.43
CA VAL A 61 4.72 -4.99 3.65
C VAL A 61 4.70 -3.48 3.47
N GLY A 62 3.49 -2.90 3.47
CA GLY A 62 3.19 -1.48 3.29
C GLY A 62 3.09 -1.02 1.83
N SER A 63 3.20 -1.95 0.87
CA SER A 63 3.10 -1.64 -0.57
C SER A 63 3.05 -2.95 -1.38
N PHE A 64 3.06 -2.83 -2.70
CA PHE A 64 3.16 -3.97 -3.61
C PHE A 64 4.17 -3.67 -4.72
N GLU A 65 4.68 -4.74 -5.32
CA GLU A 65 5.62 -4.66 -6.43
C GLU A 65 5.07 -5.41 -7.64
N CYS A 66 4.96 -4.70 -8.75
CA CYS A 66 4.64 -5.29 -10.04
C CYS A 66 5.91 -5.82 -10.72
N VAL A 67 5.93 -7.13 -10.96
CA VAL A 67 6.93 -7.81 -11.76
C VAL A 67 6.46 -7.81 -13.22
N CYS A 68 6.94 -6.83 -13.98
CA CYS A 68 6.53 -6.65 -15.37
C CYS A 68 7.09 -7.73 -16.30
N GLU A 69 6.34 -8.05 -17.36
CA GLU A 69 6.82 -8.94 -18.41
C GLU A 69 8.05 -8.37 -19.14
N PRO A 70 8.91 -9.23 -19.72
CA PRO A 70 10.08 -8.77 -20.46
C PRO A 70 9.70 -7.80 -21.59
N GLY A 71 10.27 -6.60 -21.55
CA GLY A 71 9.97 -5.51 -22.50
C GLY A 71 9.16 -4.36 -21.90
N PHE A 72 8.62 -4.54 -20.70
CA PHE A 72 7.95 -3.51 -19.91
C PHE A 72 8.89 -2.98 -18.82
N LEU A 73 8.66 -1.75 -18.39
CA LEU A 73 9.35 -1.09 -17.28
C LEU A 73 8.36 -0.88 -16.15
N VAL A 74 8.85 -0.92 -14.92
CA VAL A 74 8.06 -0.58 -13.74
C VAL A 74 8.25 0.91 -13.42
N ASP A 75 7.23 1.53 -12.84
CA ASP A 75 7.29 2.92 -12.36
C ASP A 75 8.30 3.13 -11.20
N GLU A 76 8.54 4.39 -10.80
CA GLU A 76 9.36 4.72 -9.62
C GLU A 76 8.77 4.08 -8.35
N ASP A 77 7.45 4.08 -8.22
CA ASP A 77 6.73 3.46 -7.09
C ASP A 77 6.55 1.94 -7.22
N ARG A 78 7.14 1.33 -8.26
CA ARG A 78 7.03 -0.12 -8.55
C ARG A 78 5.60 -0.67 -8.67
N SER A 79 4.62 0.20 -8.81
CA SER A 79 3.19 -0.09 -8.69
C SER A 79 2.49 -0.34 -10.04
N GLN A 80 3.12 0.02 -11.17
CA GLN A 80 2.54 -0.12 -12.49
C GLN A 80 3.59 -0.51 -13.54
N CYS A 81 3.15 -1.24 -14.56
CA CYS A 81 3.98 -1.66 -15.69
C CYS A 81 3.71 -0.83 -16.94
N PHE A 82 4.66 0.02 -17.30
CA PHE A 82 4.62 0.82 -18.51
C PHE A 82 5.36 0.11 -19.65
N GLY A 83 4.77 0.12 -20.85
CA GLY A 83 5.48 -0.35 -22.03
C GLY A 83 6.72 0.50 -22.28
N LYS A 84 7.84 -0.11 -22.68
CA LYS A 84 8.90 0.65 -23.34
C LYS A 84 8.29 1.27 -24.58
N CYS A 85 7.92 2.55 -24.52
CA CYS A 85 7.70 3.34 -25.70
C CYS A 85 8.99 3.28 -26.52
N LEU A 86 8.99 2.48 -27.60
CA LEU A 86 9.93 2.66 -28.68
C LEU A 86 9.66 4.06 -29.24
N THR A 87 10.40 5.04 -28.73
CA THR A 87 10.48 6.43 -29.20
C THR A 87 9.12 7.10 -29.49
N PHE A 88 8.57 7.79 -28.51
CA PHE A 88 7.84 9.03 -28.82
C PHE A 88 8.65 10.18 -28.22
N PRO A 89 9.23 11.07 -29.05
CA PRO A 89 9.91 12.24 -28.55
C PRO A 89 8.89 13.08 -27.78
N HIS A 90 9.23 13.44 -26.55
CA HIS A 90 8.54 14.48 -25.80
C HIS A 90 8.48 15.73 -26.70
N PRO A 91 7.29 16.24 -27.10
CA PRO A 91 7.22 17.56 -27.68
C PRO A 91 7.30 18.55 -26.52
N GLY A 92 8.53 18.76 -26.04
CA GLY A 92 8.91 19.96 -25.33
C GLY A 92 9.45 20.97 -26.35
N VAL A 93 8.53 21.67 -27.04
CA VAL A 93 8.74 22.97 -27.69
C VAL A 93 7.47 23.78 -27.45
#